data_AF-A0A2E6VTJ8-F1
#
_entry.id   AF-A0A2E6VTJ8-F1
#
_cell.length_a   1.000
_cell.length_b   1.000
_cell.length_c   1.000
_cell.angle_alpha   90.00
_cell.angle_beta   90.00
_cell.angle_gamma   90.00
#
_symmetry.space_group_name_H-M   'P 1'
#
loop_
_entity.id
_entity.type
_entity.pdbx_description
1 polymer ?
#
loop_
_entity_poly.entity_id
_entity_poly.type
_entity_poly.pdbx_seq_one_letter_code
_entity_poly.pdbx_strand_id
1 'polypeptide(L)'
;MELIDASSPRFAQHQTFSPRYGWLKSAYDQVCENPLIFTEDDAPLAFGVGKNMVPSIRFWAEATKVIQRSSAKGSKEFCATRWGDIFFHEDGLDPYLEDPGTLWIFHWFLVAPPSIAPVWWLSFNSFPGVEFQREELENFVQIAIKEVKQWEQDKDGNLKDFKPKETLERSIAKDISQLLHMYGAGRPKKLESLEDEINSPFRQLKIIERMEDTNGSIYRFNRGYKPGLSAELITFVIFDYLSRINRPTKNISIDSLIKDPGAPGSILKLTKQDLTDAIQSNSSENNFWLQDSSAGIQQLYWEGQPEIYAYRTLEKHYGKEPRKSIPTSELPADPSMQTEAA
;
A
#
# COMPACT_ATOMS: atom_id res chain seq x y z
N MET A 1 -12.70 -11.07 -0.27
CA MET A 1 -12.83 -9.64 0.05
C MET A 1 -13.19 -8.93 -1.23
N GLU A 2 -14.35 -8.28 -1.26
CA GLU A 2 -14.85 -7.57 -2.43
C GLU A 2 -14.31 -6.14 -2.48
N LEU A 3 -14.42 -5.45 -3.62
CA LEU A 3 -14.00 -4.05 -3.78
C LEU A 3 -14.62 -3.13 -2.71
N ILE A 4 -15.89 -3.36 -2.37
CA ILE A 4 -16.66 -2.56 -1.41
C ILE A 4 -16.12 -2.69 0.03
N ASP A 5 -15.52 -3.84 0.36
CA ASP A 5 -14.90 -4.08 1.66
C ASP A 5 -13.46 -3.55 1.69
N ALA A 6 -12.80 -3.57 0.53
CA ALA A 6 -11.39 -3.26 0.42
C ALA A 6 -11.09 -1.77 0.30
N SER A 7 -11.91 -1.01 -0.43
CA SER A 7 -11.62 0.39 -0.76
C SER A 7 -12.83 1.30 -0.65
N SER A 8 -12.63 2.55 -0.23
CA SER A 8 -13.64 3.61 -0.34
C SER A 8 -13.76 4.14 -1.78
N PRO A 9 -14.92 4.69 -2.20
CA PRO A 9 -15.15 5.22 -3.55
C PRO A 9 -14.56 6.64 -3.75
N ARG A 10 -13.23 6.79 -3.65
CA ARG A 10 -12.56 8.07 -3.94
C ARG A 10 -11.89 8.02 -5.32
N PHE A 11 -12.16 9.03 -6.15
CA PHE A 11 -11.67 9.12 -7.52
C PHE A 11 -11.08 10.50 -7.82
N ALA A 12 -10.01 10.54 -8.63
CA ALA A 12 -9.33 11.75 -9.10
C ALA A 12 -8.96 12.77 -8.00
N GLN A 13 -8.71 12.31 -6.77
CA GLN A 13 -8.39 13.17 -5.63
C GLN A 13 -6.94 13.71 -5.67
N HIS A 14 -6.08 13.06 -6.43
CA HIS A 14 -4.67 13.38 -6.61
C HIS A 14 -4.41 14.62 -7.50
N GLN A 15 -5.44 15.30 -8.03
CA GLN A 15 -5.33 16.49 -8.91
C GLN A 15 -4.31 16.33 -10.05
N THR A 16 -4.24 15.13 -10.66
CA THR A 16 -3.26 14.75 -11.71
C THR A 16 -1.78 14.84 -11.34
N PHE A 17 -1.44 14.90 -10.04
CA PHE A 17 -0.07 14.83 -9.57
C PHE A 17 0.24 13.46 -8.98
N SER A 18 1.35 12.85 -9.42
CA SER A 18 1.97 11.72 -8.72
C SER A 18 2.60 12.17 -7.40
N PRO A 19 2.76 11.25 -6.42
CA PRO A 19 3.49 11.58 -5.20
C PRO A 19 4.93 11.94 -5.58
N ARG A 20 5.53 12.92 -4.90
CA ARG A 20 6.93 13.32 -5.11
C ARG A 20 7.76 13.00 -3.87
N TYR A 21 9.08 12.96 -4.04
CA TYR A 21 9.99 12.90 -2.90
C TYR A 21 9.69 14.02 -1.90
N GLY A 22 9.75 13.68 -0.60
CA GLY A 22 9.48 14.60 0.49
C GLY A 22 7.99 14.88 0.76
N TRP A 23 7.05 14.57 -0.15
CA TRP A 23 5.63 14.88 0.09
C TRP A 23 5.04 14.11 1.27
N LEU A 24 5.36 12.83 1.42
CA LEU A 24 4.86 12.02 2.52
C LEU A 24 5.43 12.47 3.87
N LYS A 25 6.74 12.73 3.93
CA LYS A 25 7.42 13.28 5.10
C LYS A 25 6.88 14.67 5.46
N SER A 26 6.76 15.57 4.48
CA SER A 26 6.20 16.90 4.69
C SER A 26 4.75 16.84 5.19
N ALA A 27 3.92 15.93 4.65
CA ALA A 27 2.58 15.70 5.18
C ALA A 27 2.60 15.26 6.65
N TYR A 28 3.48 14.33 7.00
CA TYR A 28 3.67 13.87 8.38
C TYR A 28 4.09 15.01 9.31
N ASP A 29 5.15 15.76 8.96
CA ASP A 29 5.69 16.85 9.77
C ASP A 29 4.63 17.93 10.03
N GLN A 30 3.96 18.35 8.96
CA GLN A 30 2.97 19.42 9.03
C GLN A 30 1.74 19.04 9.87
N VAL A 31 1.27 17.79 9.84
CA VAL A 31 0.14 17.39 10.71
C VAL A 31 0.54 17.17 12.17
N CYS A 32 1.82 16.88 12.44
CA CYS A 32 2.33 16.78 13.80
C CYS A 32 2.41 18.17 14.46
N GLU A 33 2.74 19.20 13.67
CA GLU A 33 2.77 20.59 14.14
C GLU A 33 1.38 21.25 14.17
N ASN A 34 0.60 21.05 13.11
CA ASN A 34 -0.70 21.67 12.91
C ASN A 34 -1.73 20.68 12.35
N PRO A 35 -2.60 20.11 13.20
CA PRO A 35 -3.64 19.17 12.78
C PRO A 35 -4.62 19.74 11.73
N LEU A 36 -4.77 21.06 11.62
CA LEU A 36 -5.71 21.71 10.71
C LEU A 36 -5.09 22.13 9.36
N ILE A 37 -3.80 21.86 9.14
CA ILE A 37 -3.02 22.41 8.02
C ILE A 37 -3.69 22.23 6.65
N PHE A 38 -4.36 21.11 6.40
CA PHE A 38 -5.03 20.85 5.12
C PHE A 38 -6.34 21.61 4.89
N THR A 39 -6.79 22.42 5.86
CA THR A 39 -8.01 23.23 5.78
C THR A 39 -7.76 24.73 5.84
N GLU A 40 -6.51 25.13 6.02
CA GLU A 40 -6.09 26.52 6.14
C GLU A 40 -5.66 27.09 4.79
N ASP A 41 -5.80 28.42 4.64
CA ASP A 41 -5.50 29.11 3.37
C ASP A 41 -4.00 29.24 3.10
N ASP A 42 -3.18 29.17 4.15
CA ASP A 42 -1.71 29.25 4.13
C ASP A 42 -1.03 27.89 3.97
N ALA A 43 -1.78 26.78 3.88
CA ALA A 43 -1.24 25.45 3.60
C ALA A 43 -0.23 25.42 2.43
N PRO A 44 -0.46 26.11 1.29
CA PRO A 44 0.51 26.12 0.18
C PRO A 44 1.88 26.69 0.59
N LEU A 45 1.90 27.70 1.47
CA LEU A 45 3.13 28.29 1.99
C LEU A 45 3.85 27.30 2.92
N ALA A 46 3.13 26.68 3.85
CA ALA A 46 3.69 25.71 4.78
C ALA A 46 4.29 24.49 4.05
N PHE A 47 3.58 23.95 3.06
CA PHE A 47 4.08 22.85 2.23
C PHE A 47 5.14 23.27 1.20
N GLY A 48 5.32 24.58 0.95
CA GLY A 48 6.22 25.08 -0.09
C GLY A 48 5.81 24.66 -1.51
N VAL A 49 4.50 24.50 -1.77
CA VAL A 49 3.97 24.03 -3.06
C VAL A 49 2.86 24.92 -3.61
N GLY A 50 2.49 24.71 -4.86
CA GLY A 50 1.32 25.38 -5.44
C GLY A 50 0.00 24.93 -4.80
N LYS A 51 -1.00 25.83 -4.75
CA LYS A 51 -2.33 25.58 -4.16
C LYS A 51 -2.99 24.26 -4.60
N ASN A 52 -2.81 23.87 -5.86
CA ASN A 52 -3.42 22.65 -6.41
C ASN A 52 -2.70 21.36 -6.01
N MET A 53 -1.49 21.44 -5.46
CA MET A 53 -0.71 20.27 -5.02
C MET A 53 -1.06 19.86 -3.58
N VAL A 54 -1.53 20.79 -2.73
CA VAL A 54 -1.90 20.49 -1.34
C VAL A 54 -2.94 19.35 -1.24
N PRO A 55 -4.04 19.34 -2.03
CA PRO A 55 -4.96 18.21 -2.03
C PRO A 55 -4.32 16.88 -2.47
N SER A 56 -3.33 16.92 -3.37
CA SER A 56 -2.59 15.73 -3.81
C SER A 56 -1.69 15.18 -2.71
N ILE A 57 -0.96 16.05 -2.01
CA ILE A 57 -0.15 15.67 -0.84
C ILE A 57 -1.03 14.98 0.19
N ARG A 58 -2.17 15.59 0.52
CA ARG A 58 -3.14 15.02 1.45
C ARG A 58 -3.61 13.63 0.99
N PHE A 59 -4.05 13.52 -0.27
CA PHE A 59 -4.54 12.26 -0.81
C PHE A 59 -3.49 11.16 -0.74
N TRP A 60 -2.26 11.42 -1.18
CA TRP A 60 -1.19 10.42 -1.17
C TRP A 60 -0.78 10.03 0.24
N ALA A 61 -0.70 10.97 1.17
CA ALA A 61 -0.39 10.68 2.57
C ALA A 61 -1.49 9.89 3.28
N GLU A 62 -2.77 10.18 3.01
CA GLU A 62 -3.89 9.35 3.48
C GLU A 62 -3.86 7.96 2.84
N ALA A 63 -3.67 7.88 1.52
CA ALA A 63 -3.75 6.63 0.77
C ALA A 63 -2.62 5.66 1.14
N THR A 64 -1.41 6.18 1.38
CA THR A 64 -0.25 5.42 1.85
C THR A 64 -0.24 5.20 3.37
N LYS A 65 -1.34 5.56 4.07
CA LYS A 65 -1.54 5.38 5.51
C LYS A 65 -0.50 6.11 6.37
N VAL A 66 0.07 7.21 5.90
CA VAL A 66 1.02 8.04 6.66
C VAL A 66 0.28 8.96 7.62
N ILE A 67 -0.82 9.55 7.16
CA ILE A 67 -1.72 10.37 7.96
C ILE A 67 -3.13 9.81 7.89
N GLN A 68 -3.95 10.21 8.85
CA GLN A 68 -5.38 9.93 8.84
C GLN A 68 -6.17 11.12 9.36
N ARG A 69 -7.45 11.17 9.03
CA ARG A 69 -8.36 12.12 9.65
C ARG A 69 -8.62 11.71 11.10
N SER A 70 -8.69 12.69 12.01
CA SER A 70 -9.03 12.44 13.41
C SER A 70 -10.38 11.74 13.54
N SER A 71 -10.48 10.78 14.46
CA SER A 71 -11.68 9.94 14.66
C SER A 71 -12.87 10.70 15.25
N ALA A 72 -12.67 11.94 15.72
CA ALA A 72 -13.74 12.78 16.21
C ALA A 72 -14.73 13.14 15.08
N LYS A 73 -16.02 12.85 15.29
CA LYS A 73 -17.08 13.04 14.30
C LYS A 73 -17.12 14.48 13.81
N GLY A 74 -16.91 14.68 12.51
CA GLY A 74 -16.92 16.01 11.88
C GLY A 74 -15.60 16.78 12.01
N SER A 75 -14.57 16.21 12.63
CA SER A 75 -13.26 16.86 12.76
C SER A 75 -12.69 17.19 11.38
N LYS A 76 -12.07 18.35 11.26
CA LYS A 76 -11.29 18.75 10.08
C LYS A 76 -9.80 18.41 10.24
N GLU A 77 -9.44 17.90 11.41
CA GLU A 77 -8.06 17.64 11.80
C GLU A 77 -7.54 16.36 11.19
N PHE A 78 -6.25 16.37 10.90
CA PHE A 78 -5.45 15.22 10.52
C PHE A 78 -4.41 14.96 11.60
N CYS A 79 -4.05 13.70 11.76
CA CYS A 79 -2.95 13.28 12.62
C CYS A 79 -2.10 12.23 11.90
N ALA A 80 -0.86 12.06 12.34
CA ALA A 80 -0.03 10.94 11.93
C ALA A 80 -0.69 9.62 12.32
N THR A 81 -0.55 8.61 11.47
CA THR A 81 -0.87 7.24 11.87
C THR A 81 0.31 6.61 12.59
N ARG A 82 0.09 5.44 13.19
CA ARG A 82 1.19 4.57 13.66
C ARG A 82 2.25 4.31 12.59
N TRP A 83 1.86 4.11 11.33
CA TRP A 83 2.82 3.91 10.24
C TRP A 83 3.57 5.20 9.89
N GLY A 84 2.89 6.35 9.93
CA GLY A 84 3.55 7.65 9.83
C GLY A 84 4.65 7.81 10.87
N ASP A 85 4.33 7.52 12.14
CA ASP A 85 5.30 7.59 13.25
C ASP A 85 6.45 6.57 13.12
N ILE A 86 6.14 5.34 12.70
CA ILE A 86 7.15 4.30 12.51
C ILE A 86 8.18 4.71 11.48
N PHE A 87 7.77 5.30 10.35
CA PHE A 87 8.69 5.63 9.26
C PHE A 87 9.28 7.03 9.37
N PHE A 88 8.45 8.05 9.63
CA PHE A 88 8.81 9.46 9.43
C PHE A 88 9.13 10.26 10.67
N HIS A 89 8.96 9.72 11.88
CA HIS A 89 9.52 10.37 13.07
C HIS A 89 11.03 10.62 12.90
N GLU A 90 11.63 11.57 13.62
CA GLU A 90 13.08 11.84 13.58
C GLU A 90 13.92 10.56 13.78
N ASP A 91 13.61 9.76 14.81
CA ASP A 91 14.18 8.42 15.01
C ASP A 91 13.40 7.27 14.31
N GLY A 92 12.57 7.58 13.31
CA GLY A 92 11.76 6.61 12.56
C GLY A 92 12.62 5.68 11.69
N LEU A 93 12.04 4.64 11.11
CA LEU A 93 12.74 3.61 10.35
C LEU A 93 13.45 4.17 9.10
N ASP A 94 12.79 5.06 8.38
CA ASP A 94 13.35 5.71 7.18
C ASP A 94 12.76 7.13 7.00
N PRO A 95 13.24 8.11 7.79
CA PRO A 95 12.63 9.44 7.86
C PRO A 95 12.72 10.23 6.55
N TYR A 96 13.63 9.83 5.65
CA TYR A 96 13.96 10.56 4.43
C TYR A 96 13.69 9.75 3.14
N LEU A 97 13.08 8.56 3.22
CA LEU A 97 12.84 7.66 2.08
C LEU A 97 14.12 7.27 1.34
N GLU A 98 15.18 6.95 2.08
CA GLU A 98 16.48 6.55 1.53
C GLU A 98 16.50 5.06 1.14
N ASP A 99 15.70 4.23 1.82
CA ASP A 99 15.61 2.80 1.51
C ASP A 99 14.55 2.56 0.41
N PRO A 100 14.92 2.00 -0.75
CA PRO A 100 13.98 1.67 -1.82
C PRO A 100 12.85 0.71 -1.39
N GLY A 101 13.10 -0.11 -0.36
CA GLY A 101 12.13 -0.99 0.27
C GLY A 101 10.99 -0.24 0.96
N THR A 102 11.23 0.96 1.47
CA THR A 102 10.18 1.82 2.05
C THR A 102 9.12 2.18 1.01
N LEU A 103 9.51 2.40 -0.25
CA LEU A 103 8.57 2.66 -1.34
C LEU A 103 7.70 1.44 -1.66
N TRP A 104 8.25 0.22 -1.54
CA TRP A 104 7.47 -1.02 -1.66
C TRP A 104 6.41 -1.15 -0.56
N ILE A 105 6.77 -0.78 0.68
CA ILE A 105 5.83 -0.75 1.80
C ILE A 105 4.72 0.28 1.55
N PHE A 106 5.04 1.48 1.06
CA PHE A 106 4.01 2.46 0.74
C PHE A 106 3.15 2.09 -0.47
N HIS A 107 3.70 1.35 -1.43
CA HIS A 107 2.90 0.75 -2.51
C HIS A 107 1.93 -0.29 -1.93
N TRP A 108 2.40 -1.15 -1.02
CA TRP A 108 1.54 -2.08 -0.30
C TRP A 108 0.44 -1.32 0.46
N PHE A 109 0.78 -0.31 1.27
CA PHE A 109 -0.21 0.47 2.01
C PHE A 109 -1.19 1.22 1.12
N LEU A 110 -0.79 1.71 -0.04
CA LEU A 110 -1.71 2.34 -1.00
C LEU A 110 -2.86 1.39 -1.40
N VAL A 111 -2.53 0.11 -1.58
CA VAL A 111 -3.47 -0.90 -2.08
C VAL A 111 -4.15 -1.66 -0.93
N ALA A 112 -3.45 -1.90 0.18
CA ALA A 112 -3.92 -2.75 1.26
C ALA A 112 -5.21 -2.21 1.91
N PRO A 113 -6.17 -3.08 2.28
CA PRO A 113 -7.40 -2.67 2.96
C PRO A 113 -7.13 -2.12 4.37
N PRO A 114 -7.84 -1.08 4.84
CA PRO A 114 -8.74 -0.24 4.07
C PRO A 114 -7.95 0.67 3.11
N SER A 115 -8.33 0.64 1.83
CA SER A 115 -7.79 1.52 0.79
C SER A 115 -8.74 2.67 0.50
N ILE A 116 -8.22 3.74 -0.08
CA ILE A 116 -9.01 4.84 -0.64
C ILE A 116 -8.69 5.05 -2.13
N ALA A 117 -8.04 4.09 -2.77
CA ALA A 117 -7.59 4.16 -4.16
C ALA A 117 -8.15 2.96 -4.95
N PRO A 118 -9.46 2.95 -5.26
CA PRO A 118 -10.14 1.79 -5.85
C PRO A 118 -9.59 1.40 -7.22
N VAL A 119 -9.12 2.37 -8.01
CA VAL A 119 -8.46 2.10 -9.30
C VAL A 119 -7.14 1.35 -9.10
N TRP A 120 -6.35 1.70 -8.07
CA TRP A 120 -5.13 0.97 -7.73
C TRP A 120 -5.46 -0.43 -7.23
N TRP A 121 -6.46 -0.58 -6.35
CA TRP A 121 -6.96 -1.88 -5.93
C TRP A 121 -7.32 -2.76 -7.12
N LEU A 122 -8.22 -2.32 -8.01
CA LEU A 122 -8.66 -3.11 -9.15
C LEU A 122 -7.51 -3.47 -10.09
N SER A 123 -6.60 -2.53 -10.35
CA SER A 123 -5.48 -2.73 -11.28
C SER A 123 -4.47 -3.76 -10.75
N PHE A 124 -4.12 -3.70 -9.46
CA PHE A 124 -3.13 -4.61 -8.89
C PHE A 124 -3.75 -5.93 -8.41
N ASN A 125 -4.97 -5.91 -7.89
CA ASN A 125 -5.59 -7.07 -7.28
C ASN A 125 -6.42 -7.92 -8.24
N SER A 126 -7.16 -7.29 -9.17
CA SER A 126 -8.24 -7.97 -9.90
C SER A 126 -8.05 -8.01 -11.41
N PHE A 127 -7.28 -7.08 -11.98
CA PHE A 127 -7.07 -7.02 -13.42
C PHE A 127 -6.25 -8.22 -13.93
N PRO A 128 -6.77 -9.00 -14.91
CA PRO A 128 -6.13 -10.23 -15.37
C PRO A 128 -5.03 -10.00 -16.40
N GLY A 129 -4.96 -8.82 -17.04
CA GLY A 129 -4.03 -8.55 -18.13
C GLY A 129 -2.57 -8.62 -17.68
N VAL A 130 -1.77 -9.39 -18.42
CA VAL A 130 -0.30 -9.46 -18.23
C VAL A 130 0.36 -8.33 -19.01
N GLU A 131 -0.02 -8.17 -20.27
CA GLU A 131 0.27 -7.04 -21.14
C GLU A 131 -1.04 -6.41 -21.58
N PHE A 132 -1.10 -5.09 -21.63
CA PHE A 132 -2.33 -4.38 -21.90
C PHE A 132 -2.05 -2.97 -22.42
N GLN A 133 -2.99 -2.46 -23.21
CA GLN A 133 -3.11 -1.04 -23.51
C GLN A 133 -3.95 -0.34 -22.44
N ARG A 134 -3.80 0.98 -22.36
CA ARG A 134 -4.51 1.81 -21.38
C ARG A 134 -6.01 1.57 -21.42
N GLU A 135 -6.58 1.47 -22.61
CA GLU A 135 -8.00 1.33 -22.89
C GLU A 135 -8.56 0.02 -22.32
N GLU A 136 -7.77 -1.06 -22.32
CA GLU A 136 -8.18 -2.35 -21.75
C GLU A 136 -8.34 -2.27 -20.23
N LEU A 137 -7.41 -1.58 -19.56
CA LEU A 137 -7.50 -1.33 -18.12
C LEU A 137 -8.66 -0.38 -17.79
N GLU A 138 -8.86 0.68 -18.59
CA GLU A 138 -9.98 1.60 -18.44
C GLU A 138 -11.33 0.89 -18.55
N ASN A 139 -11.50 0.04 -19.57
CA ASN A 139 -12.72 -0.73 -19.76
C ASN A 139 -12.99 -1.68 -18.59
N PHE A 140 -11.96 -2.43 -18.15
CA PHE A 140 -12.09 -3.34 -17.01
C PHE A 140 -12.54 -2.61 -15.74
N VAL A 141 -11.84 -1.53 -15.36
CA VAL A 141 -12.12 -0.78 -14.13
C VAL A 141 -13.51 -0.13 -14.19
N GLN A 142 -13.90 0.43 -15.34
CA GLN A 142 -15.23 1.01 -15.50
C GLN A 142 -16.34 -0.04 -15.36
N ILE A 143 -16.18 -1.23 -15.95
CA ILE A 143 -17.14 -2.33 -15.81
C ILE A 143 -17.25 -2.74 -14.34
N ALA A 144 -16.13 -3.03 -13.68
CA ALA A 144 -16.10 -3.46 -12.28
C ALA A 144 -16.78 -2.43 -11.34
N ILE A 145 -16.57 -1.13 -11.57
CA ILE A 145 -17.21 -0.08 -10.77
C ILE A 145 -18.70 0.08 -11.08
N LYS A 146 -19.11 -0.08 -12.34
CA LYS A 146 -20.53 -0.01 -12.74
C LYS A 146 -21.38 -1.12 -12.13
N GLU A 147 -20.78 -2.25 -11.79
CA GLU A 147 -21.44 -3.37 -11.11
C GLU A 147 -21.68 -3.11 -9.61
N VAL A 148 -21.01 -2.12 -9.01
CA VAL A 148 -21.16 -1.78 -7.60
C VAL A 148 -22.47 -1.02 -7.35
N LYS A 149 -23.40 -1.67 -6.63
CA LYS A 149 -24.71 -1.09 -6.29
C LYS A 149 -24.70 -0.25 -5.02
N GLN A 150 -23.96 -0.68 -4.01
CA GLN A 150 -23.87 -0.03 -2.69
C GLN A 150 -22.41 0.09 -2.29
N TRP A 151 -21.97 1.27 -1.88
CA TRP A 151 -20.54 1.52 -1.62
C TRP A 151 -20.28 2.67 -0.66
N GLU A 152 -21.13 3.69 -0.70
CA GLU A 152 -21.03 4.79 0.24
C GLU A 152 -21.61 4.35 1.59
N GLN A 153 -21.10 4.93 2.69
CA GLN A 153 -21.68 4.76 4.01
C GLN A 153 -22.53 5.98 4.38
N ASP A 154 -23.62 5.75 5.12
CA ASP A 154 -24.41 6.82 5.73
C ASP A 154 -23.75 7.36 7.03
N LYS A 155 -24.45 8.24 7.74
CA LYS A 155 -23.93 8.84 8.99
C LYS A 155 -23.84 7.86 10.16
N ASP A 156 -24.48 6.70 10.02
CA ASP A 156 -24.59 5.64 11.03
C ASP A 156 -23.74 4.42 10.66
N GLY A 157 -23.02 4.49 9.53
CA GLY A 157 -22.08 3.47 9.06
C GLY A 157 -22.71 2.40 8.16
N ASN A 158 -24.00 2.50 7.82
CA ASN A 158 -24.65 1.53 6.94
C ASN A 158 -24.31 1.79 5.48
N LEU A 159 -24.17 0.72 4.69
CA LEU A 159 -24.01 0.82 3.24
C LEU A 159 -25.28 1.40 2.61
N LYS A 160 -25.09 2.39 1.73
CA LYS A 160 -26.13 2.99 0.91
C LYS A 160 -25.79 2.90 -0.57
N ASP A 161 -26.80 3.11 -1.40
CA ASP A 161 -26.69 3.05 -2.85
C ASP A 161 -25.58 3.98 -3.37
N PHE A 162 -24.69 3.39 -4.17
CA PHE A 162 -23.69 4.13 -4.92
C PHE A 162 -24.36 4.71 -6.15
N LYS A 163 -24.30 6.04 -6.28
CA LYS A 163 -24.86 6.76 -7.43
C LYS A 163 -23.71 7.40 -8.22
N PRO A 164 -23.19 6.71 -9.25
CA PRO A 164 -22.16 7.25 -10.13
C PRO A 164 -22.56 8.63 -10.64
N LYS A 165 -21.69 9.62 -10.43
CA LYS A 165 -21.84 10.92 -11.09
C LYS A 165 -21.52 10.76 -12.57
N GLU A 166 -22.08 11.62 -13.42
CA GLU A 166 -21.77 11.67 -14.86
C GLU A 166 -20.25 11.84 -15.12
N THR A 167 -19.52 12.45 -14.18
CA THR A 167 -18.08 12.68 -14.28
C THR A 167 -17.22 11.51 -13.79
N LEU A 168 -17.82 10.39 -13.35
CA LEU A 168 -17.09 9.26 -12.78
C LEU A 168 -16.15 8.61 -13.81
N GLU A 169 -16.61 8.37 -15.03
CA GLU A 169 -15.78 7.77 -16.09
C GLU A 169 -14.54 8.63 -16.39
N ARG A 170 -14.70 9.95 -16.46
CA ARG A 170 -13.56 10.89 -16.60
C ARG A 170 -12.63 10.87 -15.40
N SER A 171 -13.16 10.62 -14.21
CA SER A 171 -12.36 10.54 -12.97
C SER A 171 -11.55 9.25 -12.93
N ILE A 172 -12.16 8.12 -13.31
CA ILE A 172 -11.49 6.82 -13.48
C ILE A 172 -10.37 6.93 -14.52
N ALA A 173 -10.63 7.55 -15.68
CA ALA A 173 -9.62 7.76 -16.71
C ALA A 173 -8.44 8.61 -16.21
N LYS A 174 -8.68 9.60 -15.35
CA LYS A 174 -7.62 10.38 -14.69
C LYS A 174 -6.80 9.54 -13.72
N ASP A 175 -7.46 8.73 -12.90
CA ASP A 175 -6.79 7.82 -11.95
C ASP A 175 -5.93 6.80 -12.71
N ILE A 176 -6.43 6.20 -13.79
CA ILE A 176 -5.67 5.25 -14.61
C ILE A 176 -4.49 5.91 -15.29
N SER A 177 -4.68 7.11 -15.85
CA SER A 177 -3.57 7.90 -16.40
C SER A 177 -2.48 8.15 -15.36
N GLN A 178 -2.86 8.42 -14.10
CA GLN A 178 -1.90 8.65 -13.03
C GLN A 178 -1.26 7.38 -12.52
N LEU A 179 -1.98 6.27 -12.42
CA LEU A 179 -1.41 4.97 -12.09
C LEU A 179 -0.31 4.59 -13.10
N LEU A 180 -0.61 4.71 -14.39
CA LEU A 180 0.34 4.42 -15.46
C LEU A 180 1.51 5.42 -15.47
N HIS A 181 1.28 6.69 -15.16
CA HIS A 181 2.35 7.68 -15.03
C HIS A 181 3.24 7.46 -13.79
N MET A 182 2.64 7.03 -12.68
CA MET A 182 3.29 6.82 -11.39
C MET A 182 4.24 5.62 -11.41
N TYR A 183 3.85 4.54 -12.10
CA TYR A 183 4.64 3.30 -12.15
C TYR A 183 5.29 3.02 -13.50
N GLY A 184 4.69 3.48 -14.60
CA GLY A 184 5.12 3.15 -15.95
C GLY A 184 6.46 3.78 -16.28
N ALA A 185 7.54 3.02 -16.08
CA ALA A 185 8.86 3.41 -16.51
C ALA A 185 9.05 2.99 -17.98
N GLY A 186 9.30 3.95 -18.86
CA GLY A 186 9.79 3.68 -20.22
C GLY A 186 11.27 3.28 -20.22
N ARG A 187 11.77 2.76 -21.34
CA ARG A 187 13.23 2.63 -21.53
C ARG A 187 13.85 4.03 -21.54
N PRO A 188 14.80 4.34 -20.63
CA PRO A 188 15.26 5.71 -20.45
C PRO A 188 16.07 6.20 -21.65
N LYS A 189 15.72 7.38 -22.17
CA LYS A 189 16.71 8.29 -22.74
C LYS A 189 17.35 9.02 -21.54
N LYS A 190 18.65 8.81 -21.31
CA LYS A 190 19.41 9.05 -20.05
C LYS A 190 19.13 10.32 -19.22
N LEU A 191 18.57 11.39 -19.76
CA LEU A 191 18.36 12.67 -19.05
C LEU A 191 16.92 12.82 -18.52
N GLU A 192 15.92 12.29 -19.21
CA GLU A 192 14.50 12.36 -18.82
C GLU A 192 14.20 11.49 -17.59
N SER A 193 15.00 10.45 -17.34
CA SER A 193 14.74 9.49 -16.26
C SER A 193 14.94 10.04 -14.86
N LEU A 194 15.89 10.96 -14.65
CA LEU A 194 16.17 11.53 -13.32
C LEU A 194 15.07 12.51 -12.89
N GLU A 195 14.64 13.40 -13.79
CA GLU A 195 13.52 14.31 -13.50
C GLU A 195 12.21 13.55 -13.30
N ASP A 196 11.97 12.51 -14.09
CA ASP A 196 10.79 11.65 -13.93
C ASP A 196 10.81 10.86 -12.61
N GLU A 197 11.95 10.34 -12.17
CA GLU A 197 12.10 9.65 -10.89
C GLU A 197 11.94 10.59 -9.70
N ILE A 198 12.47 11.82 -9.79
CA ILE A 198 12.26 12.86 -8.78
C ILE A 198 10.77 13.23 -8.68
N ASN A 199 10.09 13.33 -9.83
CA ASN A 199 8.68 13.69 -9.90
C ASN A 199 7.72 12.51 -9.62
N SER A 200 8.22 11.28 -9.58
CA SER A 200 7.46 10.08 -9.20
C SER A 200 8.38 8.96 -8.69
N PRO A 201 8.68 8.90 -7.37
CA PRO A 201 9.63 7.94 -6.79
C PRO A 201 9.20 6.49 -7.02
N PHE A 202 7.89 6.23 -7.10
CA PHE A 202 7.34 4.89 -7.33
C PHE A 202 7.68 4.26 -8.69
N ARG A 203 8.24 5.03 -9.63
CA ARG A 203 8.79 4.48 -10.88
C ARG A 203 9.98 3.56 -10.64
N GLN A 204 10.73 3.78 -9.56
CA GLN A 204 11.88 2.96 -9.19
C GLN A 204 11.50 1.52 -8.86
N LEU A 205 10.24 1.28 -8.47
CA LEU A 205 9.72 -0.06 -8.21
C LEU A 205 9.69 -0.92 -9.48
N LYS A 206 9.62 -0.31 -10.66
CA LYS A 206 9.54 -0.98 -11.97
C LYS A 206 8.48 -2.09 -12.02
N ILE A 207 7.39 -1.89 -11.26
CA ILE A 207 6.28 -2.85 -11.15
C ILE A 207 5.39 -2.82 -12.41
N ILE A 208 5.40 -1.71 -13.16
CA ILE A 208 4.82 -1.59 -14.49
C ILE A 208 5.90 -1.14 -15.47
N GLU A 209 6.15 -1.95 -16.49
CA GLU A 209 7.00 -1.58 -17.63
C GLU A 209 6.15 -0.93 -18.71
N ARG A 210 6.66 0.15 -19.32
CA ARG A 210 6.05 0.78 -20.50
C ARG A 210 6.94 0.57 -21.71
N MET A 211 6.33 0.06 -22.78
CA MET A 211 6.95 -0.11 -24.09
C MET A 211 6.17 0.71 -25.12
N GLU A 212 6.87 1.32 -26.07
CA GLU A 212 6.21 1.98 -27.20
C GLU A 212 6.04 0.98 -28.34
N ASP A 213 4.84 0.91 -28.90
CA ASP A 213 4.51 0.13 -30.09
C ASP A 213 3.92 1.04 -31.17
N THR A 214 3.82 0.53 -32.41
CA THR A 214 3.23 1.20 -33.58
C THR A 214 1.83 1.76 -33.34
N ASN A 215 1.04 1.11 -32.48
CA ASN A 215 -0.34 1.47 -32.16
C ASN A 215 -0.50 2.23 -30.83
N GLY A 216 0.60 2.58 -30.14
CA GLY A 216 0.57 3.27 -28.85
C GLY A 216 1.42 2.58 -27.78
N SER A 217 1.32 3.05 -26.53
CA SER A 217 2.08 2.48 -25.43
C SER A 217 1.44 1.19 -24.90
N ILE A 218 2.25 0.13 -24.81
CA ILE A 218 1.91 -1.15 -24.17
C ILE A 218 2.48 -1.16 -22.76
N TYR A 219 1.68 -1.59 -21.79
CA TYR A 219 2.06 -1.73 -20.40
C TYR A 219 2.12 -3.21 -20.00
N ARG A 220 3.05 -3.56 -19.11
CA ARG A 220 3.18 -4.91 -18.58
C ARG A 220 3.44 -4.88 -17.08
N PHE A 221 2.71 -5.68 -16.32
CA PHE A 221 3.06 -5.91 -14.92
C PHE A 221 4.30 -6.79 -14.84
N ASN A 222 5.38 -6.28 -14.25
CA ASN A 222 6.57 -7.07 -14.03
C ASN A 222 6.29 -8.09 -12.91
N ARG A 223 6.44 -9.39 -13.17
CA ARG A 223 6.20 -10.48 -12.20
C ARG A 223 7.51 -11.14 -11.78
N GLY A 224 7.64 -11.49 -10.51
CA GLY A 224 8.86 -12.07 -9.94
C GLY A 224 9.69 -11.06 -9.19
N TYR A 225 11.01 -11.26 -9.18
CA TYR A 225 11.99 -10.47 -8.43
C TYR A 225 11.74 -8.96 -8.47
N LYS A 226 11.81 -8.33 -7.28
CA LYS A 226 11.55 -6.91 -7.05
C LYS A 226 12.79 -6.24 -6.46
N PRO A 227 13.52 -5.42 -7.24
CA PRO A 227 14.65 -4.68 -6.72
C PRO A 227 14.25 -3.83 -5.50
N GLY A 228 15.04 -3.91 -4.43
CA GLY A 228 14.78 -3.19 -3.18
C GLY A 228 13.73 -3.83 -2.26
N LEU A 229 13.09 -4.93 -2.67
CA LEU A 229 12.16 -5.67 -1.81
C LEU A 229 12.87 -6.91 -1.25
N SER A 230 13.34 -6.82 -0.01
CA SER A 230 14.01 -7.92 0.69
C SER A 230 13.06 -9.03 1.13
N ALA A 231 13.62 -10.17 1.55
CA ALA A 231 12.86 -11.26 2.15
C ALA A 231 12.11 -10.82 3.40
N GLU A 232 12.72 -9.98 4.22
CA GLU A 232 12.15 -9.38 5.43
C GLU A 232 10.92 -8.52 5.09
N LEU A 233 10.99 -7.71 4.04
CA LEU A 233 9.87 -6.86 3.61
C LEU A 233 8.74 -7.66 2.96
N ILE A 234 9.04 -8.72 2.21
CA ILE A 234 8.03 -9.66 1.72
C ILE A 234 7.31 -10.30 2.92
N THR A 235 8.08 -10.76 3.91
CA THR A 235 7.53 -11.38 5.12
C THR A 235 6.69 -10.39 5.92
N PHE A 236 7.13 -9.14 6.04
CA PHE A 236 6.35 -8.05 6.62
C PHE A 236 4.98 -7.92 5.93
N VAL A 237 4.95 -7.84 4.60
CA VAL A 237 3.71 -7.70 3.83
C VAL A 237 2.81 -8.93 3.99
N ILE A 238 3.37 -10.14 4.04
CA ILE A 238 2.59 -11.36 4.32
C ILE A 238 1.88 -11.26 5.67
N PHE A 239 2.60 -10.88 6.72
CA PHE A 239 2.00 -10.84 8.06
C PHE A 239 1.09 -9.63 8.28
N ASP A 240 1.34 -8.50 7.62
CA ASP A 240 0.40 -7.38 7.58
C ASP A 240 -0.86 -7.71 6.77
N TYR A 241 -0.77 -8.55 5.73
CA TYR A 241 -1.96 -9.11 5.09
C TYR A 241 -2.74 -10.02 6.04
N LEU A 242 -2.04 -10.91 6.75
CA LEU A 242 -2.64 -11.86 7.70
C LEU A 242 -3.32 -11.17 8.89
N SER A 243 -2.84 -10.01 9.34
CA SER A 243 -3.51 -9.21 10.39
C SER A 243 -4.78 -8.52 9.91
N ARG A 244 -4.89 -8.22 8.61
CA ARG A 244 -6.05 -7.54 8.01
C ARG A 244 -7.20 -8.47 7.68
N ILE A 245 -6.93 -9.76 7.50
CA ILE A 245 -7.95 -10.75 7.16
C ILE A 245 -8.41 -11.50 8.40
N ASN A 246 -9.72 -11.62 8.59
CA ASN A 246 -10.26 -12.44 9.66
C ASN A 246 -10.15 -13.92 9.28
N ARG A 247 -9.27 -14.67 9.96
CA ARG A 247 -9.11 -16.12 9.77
C ARG A 247 -9.20 -16.87 11.09
N PRO A 248 -10.01 -17.95 11.17
CA PRO A 248 -10.11 -18.75 12.37
C PRO A 248 -8.88 -19.67 12.57
N THR A 249 -8.21 -20.05 11.48
CA THR A 249 -7.05 -20.94 11.52
C THR A 249 -5.75 -20.17 11.36
N LYS A 250 -4.71 -20.63 12.07
CA LYS A 250 -3.34 -20.10 11.99
C LYS A 250 -2.54 -20.76 10.86
N ASN A 251 -3.17 -20.86 9.70
CA ASN A 251 -2.51 -21.33 8.47
C ASN A 251 -3.14 -20.73 7.20
N ILE A 252 -2.34 -20.70 6.13
CA ILE A 252 -2.76 -20.27 4.79
C ILE A 252 -1.93 -21.01 3.73
N SER A 253 -2.54 -21.36 2.59
CA SER A 253 -1.76 -21.93 1.47
C SER A 253 -0.94 -20.83 0.79
N ILE A 254 0.20 -21.22 0.20
CA ILE A 254 0.99 -20.26 -0.60
C ILE A 254 0.19 -19.79 -1.82
N ASP A 255 -0.65 -20.64 -2.40
CA ASP A 255 -1.52 -20.24 -3.51
C ASP A 255 -2.52 -19.14 -3.10
N SER A 256 -3.04 -19.18 -1.87
CA SER A 256 -3.87 -18.12 -1.31
C SER A 256 -3.09 -16.81 -1.14
N LEU A 257 -1.85 -16.86 -0.66
CA LEU A 257 -0.97 -15.68 -0.57
C LEU A 257 -0.60 -15.09 -1.94
N ILE A 258 -0.79 -15.84 -3.03
CA ILE A 258 -0.59 -15.36 -4.40
C ILE A 258 -1.87 -14.77 -5.00
N LYS A 259 -3.01 -15.43 -4.80
CA LYS A 259 -4.21 -15.23 -5.63
C LYS A 259 -5.41 -14.66 -4.89
N ASP A 260 -5.50 -14.83 -3.58
CA ASP A 260 -6.68 -14.37 -2.84
C ASP A 260 -6.82 -12.84 -2.95
N PRO A 261 -8.04 -12.29 -2.84
CA PRO A 261 -8.23 -10.86 -2.89
C PRO A 261 -7.46 -10.13 -1.79
N GLY A 262 -6.61 -9.18 -2.19
CA GLY A 262 -5.71 -8.42 -1.33
C GLY A 262 -4.39 -9.11 -1.02
N ALA A 263 -4.13 -10.28 -1.60
CA ALA A 263 -2.96 -11.06 -1.24
C ALA A 263 -1.63 -10.42 -1.72
N PRO A 264 -0.53 -10.64 -0.99
CA PRO A 264 0.80 -10.10 -1.31
C PRO A 264 1.24 -10.38 -2.75
N GLY A 265 1.03 -11.60 -3.25
CA GLY A 265 1.48 -11.97 -4.59
C GLY A 265 0.75 -11.23 -5.71
N SER A 266 -0.54 -10.93 -5.54
CA SER A 266 -1.31 -10.12 -6.50
C SER A 266 -0.88 -8.65 -6.48
N ILE A 267 -0.75 -8.07 -5.29
CA ILE A 267 -0.43 -6.65 -5.12
C ILE A 267 1.01 -6.36 -5.55
N LEU A 268 1.97 -7.12 -5.02
CA LEU A 268 3.40 -6.93 -5.29
C LEU A 268 3.88 -7.62 -6.57
N LYS A 269 3.02 -8.38 -7.26
CA LYS A 269 3.35 -9.19 -8.46
C LYS A 269 4.48 -10.20 -8.19
N LEU A 270 4.42 -10.87 -7.04
CA LEU A 270 5.37 -11.91 -6.63
C LEU A 270 4.95 -13.29 -7.13
N THR A 271 5.93 -14.17 -7.29
CA THR A 271 5.75 -15.58 -7.61
C THR A 271 5.65 -16.42 -6.34
N LYS A 272 5.26 -17.69 -6.51
CA LYS A 272 5.32 -18.68 -5.44
C LYS A 272 6.71 -18.80 -4.83
N GLN A 273 7.74 -18.79 -5.68
CA GLN A 273 9.13 -18.91 -5.25
C GLN A 273 9.54 -17.72 -4.36
N ASP A 274 9.22 -16.49 -4.78
CA ASP A 274 9.55 -15.29 -4.01
C ASP A 274 8.96 -15.32 -2.59
N LEU A 275 7.71 -15.79 -2.44
CA LEU A 275 7.05 -15.93 -1.14
C LEU A 275 7.68 -17.05 -0.30
N THR A 276 7.91 -18.22 -0.91
CA THR A 276 8.50 -19.38 -0.24
C THR A 276 9.91 -19.06 0.28
N ASP A 277 10.75 -18.44 -0.55
CA ASP A 277 12.12 -18.06 -0.19
C ASP A 277 12.14 -17.01 0.93
N ALA A 278 11.24 -16.02 0.87
CA ALA A 278 11.12 -15.00 1.90
C ALA A 278 10.74 -15.60 3.26
N ILE A 279 9.75 -16.50 3.28
CA ILE A 279 9.30 -17.18 4.49
C ILE A 279 10.44 -18.05 5.05
N GLN A 280 11.09 -18.86 4.22
CA GLN A 280 12.18 -19.74 4.66
C GLN A 280 13.36 -18.96 5.24
N SER A 281 13.70 -17.82 4.64
CA SER A 281 14.80 -16.95 5.10
C SER A 281 14.54 -16.33 6.48
N ASN A 282 13.27 -16.22 6.88
CA ASN A 282 12.86 -15.60 8.14
C ASN A 282 12.29 -16.58 9.17
N SER A 283 12.10 -17.86 8.83
CA SER A 283 11.47 -18.84 9.72
C SER A 283 12.35 -19.33 10.86
N SER A 284 13.69 -19.32 10.73
CA SER A 284 14.58 -19.88 11.76
C SER A 284 14.55 -19.13 13.09
N GLU A 285 14.24 -17.84 13.05
CA GLU A 285 14.24 -16.92 14.20
C GLU A 285 12.81 -16.57 14.65
N ASN A 286 11.79 -17.20 14.05
CA ASN A 286 10.39 -16.86 14.27
C ASN A 286 9.52 -18.12 14.36
N ASN A 287 8.39 -18.02 15.08
CA ASN A 287 7.47 -19.16 15.25
C ASN A 287 6.48 -19.26 14.07
N PHE A 288 7.01 -19.28 12.85
CA PHE A 288 6.26 -19.59 11.63
C PHE A 288 7.10 -20.47 10.70
N TRP A 289 6.45 -21.35 9.94
CA TRP A 289 7.15 -22.31 9.08
C TRP A 289 6.29 -22.71 7.87
N LEU A 290 6.96 -23.29 6.88
CA LEU A 290 6.30 -23.93 5.75
C LEU A 290 6.15 -25.42 6.00
N GLN A 291 5.00 -25.96 5.63
CA GLN A 291 4.73 -27.38 5.69
C GLN A 291 3.81 -27.80 4.55
N ASP A 292 4.09 -28.97 3.97
CA ASP A 292 3.18 -29.59 3.00
C ASP A 292 2.05 -30.32 3.74
N SER A 293 0.81 -30.02 3.33
CA SER A 293 -0.37 -30.79 3.72
C SER A 293 -0.33 -32.21 3.14
N SER A 294 -1.21 -33.09 3.62
CA SER A 294 -1.36 -34.45 3.09
C SER A 294 -1.74 -34.51 1.60
N ALA A 295 -2.24 -33.41 1.04
CA ALA A 295 -2.57 -33.27 -0.38
C ALA A 295 -1.42 -32.66 -1.22
N GLY A 296 -0.23 -32.45 -0.64
CA GLY A 296 0.92 -31.85 -1.31
C GLY A 296 0.83 -30.33 -1.51
N ILE A 297 -0.15 -29.68 -0.87
CA ILE A 297 -0.28 -28.22 -0.90
C ILE A 297 0.61 -27.64 0.20
N GLN A 298 1.59 -26.83 -0.20
CA GLN A 298 2.46 -26.08 0.71
C GLN A 298 1.67 -24.97 1.42
N GLN A 299 1.78 -24.92 2.74
CA GLN A 299 1.09 -23.97 3.60
C GLN A 299 2.07 -23.28 4.55
N LEU A 300 1.80 -22.02 4.84
CA LEU A 300 2.41 -21.25 5.93
C LEU A 300 1.60 -21.48 7.21
N TYR A 301 2.28 -21.86 8.27
CA TYR A 301 1.77 -21.95 9.64
C TYR A 301 2.48 -20.90 10.51
N TRP A 302 1.79 -20.38 11.52
CA TRP A 302 2.38 -19.44 12.48
C TRP A 302 1.73 -19.56 13.86
N GLU A 303 2.43 -19.11 14.90
CA GLU A 303 1.89 -19.01 16.26
C GLU A 303 1.69 -17.54 16.66
N GLY A 304 0.85 -17.26 17.67
CA GLY A 304 0.65 -15.88 18.14
C GLY A 304 -0.01 -14.94 17.12
N GLN A 305 0.27 -13.65 17.25
CA GLN A 305 -0.35 -12.59 16.44
C GLN A 305 0.51 -12.23 15.22
N PRO A 306 -0.06 -12.20 14.00
CA PRO A 306 0.65 -11.83 12.77
C PRO A 306 1.46 -10.54 12.88
N GLU A 307 0.90 -9.53 13.55
CA GLU A 307 1.50 -8.21 13.71
C GLU A 307 2.90 -8.29 14.32
N ILE A 308 3.14 -9.21 15.26
CA ILE A 308 4.44 -9.38 15.91
C ILE A 308 5.52 -9.70 14.86
N TYR A 309 5.23 -10.61 13.93
CA TYR A 309 6.17 -10.97 12.87
C TYR A 309 6.37 -9.82 11.88
N ALA A 310 5.31 -9.07 11.58
CA ALA A 310 5.43 -7.87 10.77
C ALA A 310 6.41 -6.86 11.40
N TYR A 311 6.34 -6.62 12.71
CA TYR A 311 7.28 -5.73 13.41
C TYR A 311 8.71 -6.28 13.43
N ARG A 312 8.89 -7.57 13.76
CA ARG A 312 10.21 -8.19 13.84
C ARG A 312 10.95 -8.18 12.50
N THR A 313 10.25 -8.41 11.39
CA THR A 313 10.89 -8.42 10.08
C THR A 313 11.20 -7.01 9.59
N LEU A 314 10.39 -6.00 9.94
CA LEU A 314 10.77 -4.59 9.72
C LEU A 314 12.03 -4.24 10.51
N GLU A 315 12.07 -4.58 11.80
CA GLU A 315 13.25 -4.35 12.65
C GLU A 315 14.52 -4.97 12.04
N LYS A 316 14.42 -6.22 11.59
CA LYS A 316 15.52 -6.93 10.93
C LYS A 316 15.98 -6.25 9.64
N HIS A 317 15.06 -5.76 8.82
CA HIS A 317 15.38 -5.06 7.56
C HIS A 317 16.11 -3.74 7.80
N TYR A 318 15.56 -2.89 8.67
CA TYR A 318 16.09 -1.53 8.91
C TYR A 318 17.21 -1.48 9.96
N GLY A 319 17.48 -2.59 10.66
CA GLY A 319 18.53 -2.68 11.68
C GLY A 319 18.27 -1.85 12.94
N LYS A 320 17.01 -1.48 13.20
CA LYS A 320 16.59 -0.70 14.38
C LYS A 320 15.14 -0.99 14.76
N GLU A 321 14.84 -0.90 16.05
CA GLU A 321 13.49 -1.13 16.58
C GLU A 321 12.48 -0.11 16.01
N PRO A 322 11.36 -0.57 15.43
CA PRO A 322 10.26 0.30 15.06
C PRO A 322 9.71 1.02 16.30
N ARG A 323 9.47 2.34 16.17
CA ARG A 323 8.88 3.11 17.27
C ARG A 323 7.56 2.50 17.73
N LYS A 324 7.49 2.18 19.02
CA LYS A 324 6.24 1.76 19.69
C LYS A 324 5.47 3.03 20.05
N SER A 325 4.60 3.52 19.18
CA SER A 325 3.67 4.59 19.52
C SER A 325 2.61 4.06 20.52
N ILE A 326 2.96 4.02 21.82
CA ILE A 326 2.20 3.92 23.08
C ILE A 326 0.83 3.18 23.09
N PRO A 327 0.52 2.25 24.05
CA PRO A 327 1.36 1.43 24.91
C PRO A 327 1.31 -0.06 24.53
N THR A 328 2.36 -0.78 24.92
CA THR A 328 2.55 -2.23 24.82
C THR A 328 1.49 -3.06 25.57
N SER A 329 0.47 -2.45 26.18
CA SER A 329 -0.61 -3.14 26.88
C SER A 329 -1.57 -3.91 25.97
N GLU A 330 -1.44 -3.77 24.65
CA GLU A 330 -2.25 -4.48 23.66
C GLU A 330 -1.44 -5.42 22.74
N LEU A 331 -0.13 -5.57 22.99
CA LEU A 331 0.66 -6.65 22.37
C LEU A 331 0.64 -7.85 23.34
N PRO A 332 0.20 -9.06 22.91
CA PRO A 332 0.27 -10.22 23.78
C PRO A 332 1.72 -10.46 24.18
N ALA A 333 1.92 -10.71 25.49
CA ALA A 333 3.21 -10.99 26.07
C ALA A 333 3.91 -12.11 25.28
N ASP A 334 5.21 -11.92 25.02
CA ASP A 334 6.06 -12.93 24.43
C ASP A 334 6.08 -14.18 25.34
N PRO A 335 5.58 -15.34 24.88
CA PRO A 335 5.60 -16.57 25.68
C PRO A 335 7.02 -17.00 26.05
N SER A 336 8.04 -16.54 25.32
CA SER A 336 9.45 -16.87 25.58
C SER A 336 10.08 -16.12 26.75
N MET A 337 9.39 -15.14 27.35
CA MET A 337 9.88 -14.42 28.54
C MET A 337 9.31 -14.95 29.88
N GLN A 338 8.60 -16.09 29.89
CA GLN A 338 8.03 -16.68 31.12
C GLN A 338 8.79 -17.91 31.65
N THR A 339 10.03 -18.16 31.24
CA THR A 339 10.79 -19.35 31.68
C THR A 339 12.03 -19.08 32.54
N GLU A 340 12.06 -17.99 33.30
CA GLU A 340 13.04 -17.81 34.39
C GLU A 340 12.39 -17.18 35.63
N ALA A 341 11.49 -17.92 36.27
CA ALA A 341 11.18 -17.81 37.71
C ALA A 341 10.16 -18.88 38.13
N ALA A 342 10.63 -20.10 38.37
CA ALA A 342 10.11 -21.05 39.37
C ALA A 342 11.09 -22.22 39.53
#